data_AF-A0A2M6R852-F1
#
_entry.id   AF-A0A2M6R852-F1
#
_cell.length_a   1.000
_cell.length_b   1.000
_cell.length_c   1.000
_cell.angle_alpha   90.00
_cell.angle_beta   90.00
_cell.angle_gamma   90.00
#
_symmetry.space_group_name_H-M   'P 1'
#
loop_
_entity.id
_entity.type
_entity.pdbx_description
1 polymer ?
#
loop_
_entity_poly.entity_id
_entity_poly.type
_entity_poly.pdbx_seq_one_letter_code
_entity_poly.pdbx_strand_id
1 'polypeptide(L)' 'MAVKRKGKEPYEVLLRRFNREIQVSGIYTDAKKIRYFSKDLSRTIKRESARRKAVRKVIKRGY' A
#
# COMPACT_ATOMS: atom_id res chain seq x y z
N MET A 1 -5.26 -6.74 -13.05
CA MET A 1 -6.44 -6.79 -12.17
C MET A 1 -7.41 -5.71 -12.65
N ALA A 2 -8.43 -6.08 -13.44
CA ALA A 2 -9.32 -5.11 -14.08
C ALA A 2 -10.63 -5.02 -13.30
N VAL A 3 -10.93 -3.85 -12.71
CA VAL A 3 -12.20 -3.60 -12.03
C VAL A 3 -13.24 -3.23 -13.08
N LYS A 4 -14.09 -4.20 -13.45
CA LYS A 4 -15.21 -3.96 -14.35
C LYS A 4 -16.36 -3.27 -13.60
N ARG A 5 -17.00 -2.32 -14.27
CA ARG A 5 -18.19 -1.65 -13.75
C ARG A 5 -19.33 -2.65 -13.58
N LYS A 6 -19.97 -2.65 -12.41
CA LYS A 6 -21.13 -3.50 -12.12
C LYS A 6 -22.42 -2.71 -12.31
N GLY A 7 -23.28 -3.16 -13.23
CA GLY A 7 -24.67 -2.68 -13.39
C GLY A 7 -24.80 -1.14 -13.32
N LYS A 8 -25.70 -0.66 -12.45
CA LYS A 8 -25.93 0.76 -12.17
C LYS A 8 -25.14 1.27 -10.95
N GLU A 9 -23.89 0.84 -10.74
CA GLU A 9 -23.12 1.38 -9.62
C GLU A 9 -22.81 2.88 -9.81
N PRO A 10 -22.91 3.69 -8.74
CA PRO A 10 -22.42 5.06 -8.75
C PRO A 10 -20.92 5.10 -9.03
N TYR A 11 -20.46 6.13 -9.75
CA TYR A 11 -19.07 6.28 -10.14
C TYR A 11 -18.10 6.26 -8.94
N GLU A 12 -18.48 6.90 -7.83
CA GLU A 12 -17.67 6.96 -6.62
C GLU A 12 -17.40 5.57 -6.02
N VAL A 13 -18.38 4.67 -6.09
CA VAL A 13 -18.26 3.30 -5.57
C VAL A 13 -17.27 2.51 -6.42
N LEU A 14 -17.34 2.66 -7.74
CA LEU A 14 -16.36 2.07 -8.67
C LEU A 14 -14.95 2.58 -8.36
N LEU A 15 -14.79 3.89 -8.19
CA LEU A 15 -13.49 4.51 -7.89
C LEU A 15 -12.91 4.02 -6.56
N ARG A 16 -13.73 3.89 -5.52
CA ARG A 16 -13.31 3.32 -4.22
C ARG A 16 -12.83 1.88 -4.35
N ARG A 17 -13.55 1.04 -5.10
CA ARG A 17 -13.16 -0.36 -5.38
C ARG A 17 -11.85 -0.43 -6.14
N PHE A 18 -11.70 0.37 -7.18
CA PHE A 18 -10.48 0.49 -7.97
C PHE A 18 -9.28 0.90 -7.11
N ASN A 19 -9.44 1.93 -6.29
CA ASN A 19 -8.38 2.38 -5.38
C ASN A 19 -8.01 1.31 -4.35
N ARG A 20 -8.99 0.55 -3.84
CA ARG A 20 -8.74 -0.56 -2.92
C ARG A 20 -7.95 -1.68 -3.60
N GLU A 21 -8.30 -2.03 -4.82
CA GLU A 21 -7.61 -3.04 -5.63
C GLU A 21 -6.15 -2.65 -5.92
N ILE A 22 -5.89 -1.37 -6.25
CA ILE A 22 -4.53 -0.84 -6.39
C ILE A 22 -3.76 -0.95 -5.07
N GLN A 23 -4.39 -0.60 -3.96
CA GLN A 23 -3.75 -0.70 -2.64
C GLN A 23 -3.42 -2.14 -2.26
N VAL A 24 -4.32 -3.09 -2.54
CA VAL A 24 -4.12 -4.52 -2.28
C VAL A 24 -3.02 -5.11 -3.16
N SER A 25 -3.01 -4.76 -4.45
CA SER A 25 -1.99 -5.26 -5.38
C SER A 25 -0.58 -4.75 -5.07
N GLY A 26 -0.45 -3.64 -4.33
CA GLY A 26 0.85 -3.11 -3.92
C GLY A 26 1.69 -2.50 -5.04
N ILE A 27 1.19 -2.50 -6.28
CA ILE A 27 1.94 -2.13 -7.49
C ILE A 27 2.60 -0.75 -7.40
N TYR A 28 1.94 0.21 -6.77
CA TYR A 28 2.49 1.56 -6.58
C TYR A 28 3.69 1.58 -5.62
N THR A 29 3.65 0.75 -4.58
CA THR A 29 4.74 0.63 -3.61
C THR A 29 5.95 -0.04 -4.27
N ASP A 30 5.72 -1.05 -5.09
CA ASP A 30 6.81 -1.77 -5.75
C ASP A 30 7.43 -0.94 -6.87
N ALA A 31 6.61 -0.24 -7.67
CA ALA A 31 7.08 0.73 -8.65
C ALA A 31 7.97 1.81 -8.01
N LYS A 32 7.61 2.30 -6.80
CA LYS A 32 8.44 3.24 -6.05
C LYS A 32 9.77 2.66 -5.58
N LYS A 33 9.81 1.39 -5.18
CA LYS A 33 11.05 0.73 -4.72
C LYS A 33 12.03 0.53 -5.86
N ILE A 34 11.55 0.14 -7.04
CA ILE A 34 12.42 -0.16 -8.20
C ILE A 34 12.80 1.09 -9.01
N ARG A 35 12.17 2.24 -8.75
CA ARG A 35 12.43 3.49 -9.49
C ARG A 35 13.90 3.91 -9.47
N TYR A 36 14.61 3.61 -8.38
CA TYR A 36 16.02 3.94 -8.21
C TYR A 36 16.77 2.75 -7.62
N PHE A 37 18.04 2.60 -7.98
CA PHE A 37 18.91 1.59 -7.38
C PHE A 37 19.05 1.86 -5.87
N SER A 38 18.88 0.81 -5.07
CA SER A 38 19.16 0.84 -3.65
C SER A 38 19.83 -0.47 -3.24
N LYS A 39 20.84 -0.38 -2.37
CA LYS A 39 21.46 -1.59 -1.80
C LYS A 39 20.47 -2.29 -0.89
N ASP A 40 20.53 -3.61 -0.90
CA ASP A 40 19.68 -4.43 -0.04
C ASP A 40 19.99 -4.15 1.44
N LEU A 41 18.98 -3.74 2.20
CA LEU A 41 19.12 -3.47 3.63
C LEU A 41 19.36 -4.77 4.40
N SER A 42 20.22 -4.71 5.40
CA SER A 42 20.45 -5.86 6.31
C SER A 42 19.18 -6.24 7.06
N ARG A 43 19.10 -7.51 7.50
CA ARG A 43 17.94 -8.03 8.24
C ARG A 43 17.61 -7.20 9.49
N THR A 44 18.63 -6.70 10.19
CA THR A 44 18.49 -5.86 11.39
C THR A 44 17.81 -4.53 11.06
N ILE A 45 18.27 -3.83 10.01
CA ILE A 45 17.69 -2.54 9.61
C ILE A 45 16.25 -2.73 9.11
N LYS A 46 15.98 -3.81 8.36
CA LYS A 46 14.61 -4.18 7.93
C LYS A 46 13.68 -4.38 9.14
N ARG A 47 14.14 -5.08 10.19
CA ARG A 47 13.36 -5.29 11.44
C ARG A 47 13.09 -3.99 12.19
N GLU A 48 14.09 -3.13 12.37
CA GLU A 48 13.90 -1.86 13.06
C GLU A 48 12.92 -0.94 12.34
N SER A 49 13.03 -0.85 11.01
CA SER A 49 12.10 -0.09 10.19
C SER A 49 10.66 -0.60 10.36
N ALA A 50 10.46 -1.92 10.38
CA ALA A 50 9.16 -2.53 10.63
C ALA A 50 8.62 -2.21 12.03
N ARG A 51 9.45 -2.29 13.08
CA ARG A 51 9.07 -1.90 14.45
C ARG A 51 8.64 -0.43 14.52
N ARG A 52 9.43 0.49 13.94
CA ARG A 52 9.10 1.93 13.89
C ARG A 52 7.77 2.18 13.19
N LYS A 53 7.49 1.48 12.08
CA LYS A 53 6.20 1.58 11.37
C LYS A 53 5.04 1.07 12.21
N ALA A 54 5.22 -0.04 12.93
CA ALA A 54 4.20 -0.60 13.82
C ALA A 54 3.84 0.38 14.94
N VAL A 55 4.84 0.94 15.63
CA VAL A 55 4.63 1.93 16.71
C VAL A 55 3.89 3.16 16.18
N ARG A 56 4.32 3.74 15.06
CA ARG A 56 3.62 4.89 14.44
C ARG A 56 2.18 4.57 14.06
N LYS A 57 1.90 3.33 13.63
CA LYS A 57 0.54 2.89 13.27
C LYS A 57 -0.37 2.86 14.50
N VAL A 58 0.13 2.43 15.65
CA VAL A 58 -0.61 2.44 16.93
C VAL A 58 -0.92 3.89 17.33
N ILE A 59 0.11 4.74 17.40
CA ILE A 59 -0.03 6.17 17.75
C ILE A 59 -1.05 6.87 16.84
N LYS A 60 -0.95 6.69 15.52
CA LYS A 60 -1.88 7.31 14.56
C LYS A 60 -3.33 6.83 14.71
N ARG A 61 -3.54 5.62 15.25
CA ARG A 61 -4.86 5.03 15.41
C ARG A 61 -5.54 5.47 16.72
N GLY A 62 -4.82 6.11 17.63
CA GLY A 62 -5.38 6.77 18.82
C GLY A 62 -5.84 5.82 19.94
N TYR A 63 -5.24 4.64 20.05
CA TYR A 63 -5.37 3.74 21.21
C TYR A 63 -4.00 3.52 21.83
#